data_AF-A0A0J7KZB7-F1
#
_entry.id   AF-A0A0J7KZB7-F1
#
_cell.length_a   1.000
_cell.length_b   1.000
_cell.length_c   1.000
_cell.angle_alpha   90.00
_cell.angle_beta   90.00
_cell.angle_gamma   90.00
#
_symmetry.space_group_name_H-M   'P 1'
#
loop_
_entity.id
_entity.type
_entity.pdbx_description
1 polymer ?
#
loop_
_entity_poly.entity_id
_entity_poly.type
_entity_poly.pdbx_seq_one_letter_code
_entity_poly.pdbx_strand_id
1 'polypeptide(L)'
;MKKILTLLGLAAFSLGYSQGGTLILNNYSQYDFKGFIIANNFAGGCYPYISSNNPDMVTVPANSHIGNGNALIYTNYRDQYTSSLYPMTEWHVSTSSAPGIPRLWNHPAVMPGGVLSNNTKWATTKFVMYYPGTTTLAPDNFNGAITLAGNSTCYSASDSMMSSTGNNSAEIFTLSSGGTTYTYIQLY
;
A
#
# COMPACT_ATOMS: atom_id res chain seq x y z
N MET A 1 37.65 11.10 -20.21
CA MET A 1 36.31 10.80 -20.79
C MET A 1 35.69 9.51 -20.24
N LYS A 2 36.42 8.40 -20.08
CA LYS A 2 35.88 7.13 -19.53
C LYS A 2 35.24 7.25 -18.14
N LYS A 3 35.84 8.04 -17.23
CA LYS A 3 35.36 8.22 -15.84
C LYS A 3 34.02 8.98 -15.74
N ILE A 4 33.70 9.83 -16.71
CA ILE A 4 32.47 10.63 -16.73
C ILE A 4 31.28 9.74 -17.15
N LEU A 5 31.47 8.87 -18.15
CA LEU A 5 30.45 7.90 -18.53
C LEU A 5 30.11 6.91 -17.39
N THR A 6 31.09 6.52 -16.57
CA THR A 6 30.82 5.65 -15.42
C THR A 6 30.00 6.34 -14.35
N LEU A 7 30.26 7.62 -14.05
CA LEU A 7 29.47 8.41 -13.10
C LEU A 7 28.05 8.71 -13.60
N LEU A 8 27.88 9.02 -14.89
CA LEU A 8 26.56 9.18 -15.49
C LEU A 8 25.78 7.86 -15.54
N GLY A 9 26.46 6.74 -15.75
CA GLY A 9 25.88 5.40 -15.66
C GLY A 9 25.30 5.12 -14.27
N LEU A 10 26.07 5.33 -13.20
CA LEU A 10 25.57 5.14 -11.83
C LEU A 10 24.44 6.11 -11.46
N ALA A 11 24.50 7.37 -11.92
CA ALA A 11 23.43 8.34 -11.69
C ALA A 11 22.13 7.96 -12.40
N ALA A 12 22.20 7.44 -13.64
CA ALA A 12 21.03 7.02 -14.40
C ALA A 12 20.31 5.79 -13.78
N PHE A 13 21.05 4.86 -13.15
CA PHE A 13 20.45 3.74 -12.43
C PHE A 13 19.90 4.10 -11.04
N SER A 14 20.28 5.25 -10.47
CA SER A 14 19.74 5.74 -9.19
C SER A 14 18.36 6.41 -9.28
N LEU A 15 17.85 6.62 -10.50
CA LEU A 15 16.52 7.20 -10.76
C LEU A 15 15.41 6.15 -10.90
N GLY A 16 15.72 4.86 -10.70
CA GLY A 16 14.70 3.81 -10.59
C GLY A 16 13.91 3.98 -9.30
N TYR A 17 12.73 4.61 -9.41
CA TYR A 17 11.78 4.84 -8.31
C TYR A 17 11.61 3.58 -7.47
N SER A 18 12.12 3.62 -6.24
CA SER A 18 12.28 2.40 -5.47
C SER A 18 11.18 2.15 -4.45
N GLN A 19 10.21 3.05 -4.31
CA GLN A 19 8.92 2.62 -3.81
C GLN A 19 8.25 1.86 -4.94
N GLY A 20 7.94 0.56 -4.75
CA GLY A 20 7.54 -0.37 -5.81
C GLY A 20 6.21 -0.09 -6.53
N GLY A 21 5.83 1.18 -6.68
CA GLY A 21 4.74 1.65 -7.50
C GLY A 21 3.82 2.63 -6.80
N THR A 22 2.89 3.18 -7.58
CA THR A 22 1.70 3.82 -7.05
C THR A 22 0.73 2.76 -6.53
N LEU A 23 0.19 2.94 -5.33
CA LEU A 23 -0.94 2.15 -4.85
C LEU A 23 -2.24 2.80 -5.27
N ILE A 24 -3.17 1.99 -5.78
CA ILE A 24 -4.54 2.38 -6.07
C ILE A 24 -5.47 1.38 -5.38
N LEU A 25 -6.33 1.87 -4.50
CA LEU A 25 -7.36 1.07 -3.85
C LEU A 25 -8.73 1.58 -4.28
N ASN A 26 -9.48 0.70 -4.93
CA ASN A 26 -10.85 0.94 -5.33
C ASN A 26 -11.80 0.14 -4.44
N ASN A 27 -12.86 0.80 -4.01
CA ASN A 27 -13.99 0.19 -3.36
C ASN A 27 -15.22 0.34 -4.24
N TYR A 28 -15.63 -0.73 -4.89
CA TYR A 28 -16.86 -0.81 -5.69
C TYR A 28 -18.06 -1.27 -4.85
N SER A 29 -17.84 -1.65 -3.59
CA SER A 29 -18.91 -2.12 -2.72
C SER A 29 -19.77 -0.97 -2.19
N GLN A 30 -20.93 -1.34 -1.65
CA GLN A 30 -21.82 -0.44 -0.92
C GLN A 30 -21.42 -0.22 0.56
N TYR A 31 -20.27 -0.73 0.99
CA TYR A 31 -19.80 -0.75 2.37
C TYR A 31 -18.51 0.04 2.53
N ASP A 32 -18.25 0.54 3.74
CA ASP A 32 -16.97 1.14 4.08
C ASP A 32 -15.96 0.06 4.46
N PHE A 33 -14.71 0.22 4.00
CA PHE A 33 -13.61 -0.63 4.44
C PHE A 33 -12.64 0.17 5.29
N LYS A 34 -12.32 -0.36 6.48
CA LYS A 34 -11.33 0.23 7.38
C LYS A 34 -10.17 -0.74 7.55
N GLY A 35 -8.94 -0.24 7.46
CA GLY A 35 -7.82 -1.16 7.37
C GLY A 35 -6.43 -0.55 7.50
N PHE A 36 -5.46 -1.43 7.34
CA PHE A 36 -4.05 -1.08 7.24
C PHE A 36 -3.55 -1.32 5.83
N ILE A 37 -2.86 -0.33 5.28
CA ILE A 37 -2.07 -0.48 4.06
C ILE A 37 -0.64 -0.78 4.46
N ILE A 38 -0.06 -1.82 3.88
CA ILE A 38 1.25 -2.35 4.27
C ILE A 38 2.16 -2.45 3.05
N ALA A 39 3.40 -2.02 3.24
CA ALA A 39 4.49 -2.19 2.32
C ALA A 39 5.69 -2.81 3.03
N ASN A 40 6.41 -3.68 2.33
CA ASN A 40 7.58 -4.34 2.90
C ASN A 40 8.60 -4.72 1.84
N ASN A 41 9.78 -5.13 2.31
CA ASN A 41 10.83 -5.68 1.46
C ASN A 41 10.56 -7.17 1.16
N PHE A 42 10.52 -7.53 -0.13
CA PHE A 42 10.35 -8.94 -0.54
C PHE A 42 11.68 -9.66 -0.68
N ALA A 43 12.76 -8.93 -0.97
CA ALA A 43 14.09 -9.51 -1.14
C ALA A 43 14.85 -9.65 0.19
N GLY A 44 14.51 -8.85 1.20
CA GLY A 44 15.25 -8.72 2.46
C GLY A 44 14.61 -9.33 3.71
N GLY A 45 13.62 -10.22 3.57
CA GLY A 45 13.02 -10.91 4.73
C GLY A 45 12.09 -10.01 5.57
N CYS A 46 11.20 -9.27 4.91
CA CYS A 46 10.08 -8.51 5.48
C CYS A 46 10.40 -7.14 6.04
N TYR A 47 11.67 -6.83 6.26
CA TYR A 47 12.09 -5.51 6.70
C TYR A 47 12.92 -4.78 5.61
N PRO A 48 12.80 -3.45 5.46
CA PRO A 48 11.86 -2.58 6.18
C PRO A 48 10.39 -2.92 5.92
N TYR A 49 9.58 -2.72 6.96
CA TYR A 49 8.15 -2.90 7.02
C TYR A 49 7.53 -1.55 7.34
N ILE A 50 6.53 -1.15 6.56
CA ILE A 50 5.84 0.13 6.70
C ILE A 50 4.35 -0.14 6.65
N SER A 51 3.61 0.40 7.60
CA SER A 51 2.15 0.39 7.56
C SER A 51 1.58 1.79 7.77
N SER A 52 0.35 2.01 7.30
CA SER A 52 -0.45 3.11 7.80
C SER A 52 -0.51 3.05 9.34
N ASN A 53 -0.47 4.20 9.98
CA ASN A 53 -0.22 4.29 11.42
C ASN A 53 -1.26 3.52 12.24
N ASN A 54 -0.86 3.06 13.42
CA ASN A 54 -1.76 2.56 14.46
C ASN A 54 -1.81 3.66 15.53
N PRO A 55 -2.98 4.27 15.82
CA PRO A 55 -4.33 3.74 15.63
C PRO A 55 -5.06 4.15 14.33
N ASP A 56 -4.49 4.99 13.48
CA ASP A 56 -5.18 5.55 12.32
C ASP A 56 -5.34 4.55 11.16
N MET A 57 -6.39 3.73 11.26
CA MET A 57 -6.86 2.89 10.16
C MET A 57 -7.31 3.76 8.99
N VAL A 58 -6.85 3.42 7.80
CA VAL A 58 -7.34 4.02 6.56
C VAL A 58 -8.81 3.62 6.40
N THR A 59 -9.68 4.61 6.21
CA THR A 59 -11.08 4.38 5.86
C THR A 59 -11.27 4.68 4.38
N VAL A 60 -11.72 3.68 3.62
CA VAL A 60 -12.12 3.81 2.22
C VAL A 60 -13.65 3.68 2.16
N PRO A 61 -14.36 4.80 1.93
CA PRO A 61 -15.81 4.80 1.89
C PRO A 61 -16.38 3.91 0.79
N ALA A 62 -17.64 3.52 0.94
CA ALA A 62 -18.43 2.87 -0.10
C ALA A 62 -18.32 3.61 -1.44
N ASN A 63 -18.31 2.85 -2.54
CA ASN A 63 -18.28 3.38 -3.91
C ASN A 63 -17.16 4.42 -4.14
N SER A 64 -15.94 4.14 -3.67
CA SER A 64 -14.77 5.01 -3.80
C SER A 64 -13.75 4.41 -4.76
N HIS A 65 -13.80 4.79 -6.04
CA HIS A 65 -13.00 4.14 -7.08
C HIS A 65 -12.57 5.11 -8.19
N ILE A 66 -11.63 4.71 -9.05
CA ILE A 66 -11.06 5.59 -10.09
C ILE A 66 -12.13 6.10 -11.05
N GLY A 67 -13.15 5.28 -11.36
CA GLY A 67 -14.25 5.65 -12.27
C GLY A 67 -15.09 6.84 -11.82
N ASN A 68 -15.09 7.20 -10.52
CA ASN A 68 -15.78 8.38 -10.01
C ASN A 68 -14.82 9.40 -9.34
N GLY A 69 -13.51 9.18 -9.47
CA GLY A 69 -12.49 10.07 -8.93
C GLY A 69 -12.26 9.96 -7.42
N ASN A 70 -12.92 9.03 -6.72
CA ASN A 70 -12.84 8.92 -5.26
C ASN A 70 -11.92 7.80 -4.76
N ALA A 71 -11.16 7.14 -5.64
CA ALA A 71 -10.21 6.09 -5.25
C ALA A 71 -9.16 6.61 -4.25
N LEU A 72 -8.69 5.70 -3.39
CA LEU A 72 -7.47 5.95 -2.64
C LEU A 72 -6.27 5.74 -3.55
N ILE A 73 -5.43 6.77 -3.67
CA ILE A 73 -4.24 6.74 -4.52
C ILE A 73 -3.04 7.23 -3.73
N TYR A 74 -2.08 6.33 -3.47
CA TYR A 74 -0.80 6.68 -2.86
C TYR A 74 0.32 6.56 -3.89
N THR A 75 0.71 7.69 -4.49
CA THR A 75 1.84 7.77 -5.42
C THR A 75 3.15 7.32 -4.78
N ASN A 76 3.37 7.76 -3.54
CA ASN A 76 4.46 7.35 -2.66
C ASN A 76 4.12 7.75 -1.21
N TYR A 77 4.95 7.41 -0.22
CA TYR A 77 4.67 7.71 1.20
C TYR A 77 4.53 9.20 1.50
N ARG A 78 5.25 10.06 0.75
CA ARG A 78 5.28 11.51 0.96
C ARG A 78 4.16 12.21 0.20
N ASP A 79 4.15 12.08 -1.12
CA ASP A 79 3.34 12.91 -2.01
C ASP A 79 1.85 12.57 -1.91
N GLN A 80 1.51 11.39 -1.40
CA GLN A 80 0.12 11.05 -1.06
C GLN A 80 -0.49 12.05 -0.06
N TYR A 81 0.31 12.69 0.80
CA TYR A 81 -0.21 13.60 1.82
C TYR A 81 -0.91 14.82 1.23
N THR A 82 -0.47 15.28 0.06
CA THR A 82 -1.06 16.44 -0.62
C THR A 82 -1.89 16.08 -1.85
N SER A 83 -1.79 14.84 -2.35
CA SER A 83 -2.45 14.41 -3.59
C SER A 83 -3.58 13.40 -3.40
N SER A 84 -3.57 12.64 -2.31
CA SER A 84 -4.63 11.66 -2.01
C SER A 84 -5.80 12.33 -1.31
N LEU A 85 -7.01 11.82 -1.58
CA LEU A 85 -8.20 12.11 -0.80
C LEU A 85 -8.15 11.50 0.62
N TYR A 86 -7.17 10.62 0.86
CA TYR A 86 -7.00 9.85 2.10
C TYR A 86 -5.58 10.08 2.66
N PRO A 87 -5.20 11.31 3.03
CA PRO A 87 -3.82 11.61 3.37
C PRO A 87 -3.37 10.93 4.68
N MET A 88 -2.17 10.36 4.66
CA MET A 88 -1.48 9.86 5.84
C MET A 88 -0.44 10.88 6.32
N THR A 89 -0.56 11.33 7.57
CA THR A 89 0.41 12.22 8.22
C THR A 89 1.66 11.46 8.68
N GLU A 90 1.50 10.18 9.03
CA GLU A 90 2.55 9.36 9.62
C GLU A 90 2.47 7.91 9.12
N TRP A 91 3.64 7.28 9.09
CA TRP A 91 3.84 5.89 8.74
C TRP A 91 4.48 5.15 9.92
N HIS A 92 3.94 4.01 10.29
CA HIS A 92 4.59 3.13 11.26
C HIS A 92 5.68 2.34 10.56
N VAL A 93 6.93 2.49 11.00
CA VAL A 93 8.10 1.91 10.35
C VAL A 93 8.83 0.97 11.29
N SER A 94 9.02 -0.27 10.86
CA SER A 94 9.91 -1.25 11.49
C SER A 94 11.04 -1.62 10.52
N THR A 95 12.29 -1.58 10.99
CA THR A 95 13.46 -1.99 10.19
C THR A 95 14.04 -3.34 10.64
N SER A 96 13.45 -3.94 11.66
CA SER A 96 13.77 -5.25 12.21
C SER A 96 12.56 -5.77 12.99
N SER A 97 12.70 -6.93 13.65
CA SER A 97 11.68 -7.48 14.55
C SER A 97 11.40 -6.64 15.81
N ALA A 98 12.17 -5.58 16.05
CA ALA A 98 11.89 -4.64 17.12
C ALA A 98 10.58 -3.85 16.85
N PRO A 99 9.90 -3.34 17.89
CA PRO A 99 8.76 -2.46 17.72
C PRO A 99 9.09 -1.29 16.79
N GLY A 100 8.19 -1.02 15.85
CA GLY A 100 8.35 0.09 14.93
C GLY A 100 8.16 1.44 15.60
N ILE A 101 8.54 2.48 14.88
CA ILE A 101 8.39 3.87 15.30
C ILE A 101 7.60 4.66 14.24
N PRO A 102 6.77 5.62 14.65
CA PRO A 102 6.13 6.51 13.69
C PRO A 102 7.18 7.39 13.00
N ARG A 103 6.99 7.61 11.71
CA ARG A 103 7.76 8.53 10.88
C ARG A 103 6.78 9.42 10.13
N LEU A 104 6.95 10.72 10.23
CA LEU A 104 6.17 11.70 9.46
C LEU A 104 6.29 11.42 7.95
N TRP A 105 5.23 11.72 7.21
CA TRP A 105 5.13 11.58 5.75
C TRP A 105 6.30 12.25 4.99
N ASN A 106 6.87 13.31 5.54
CA ASN A 106 7.98 14.07 4.97
C ASN A 106 9.37 13.68 5.53
N HIS A 107 9.48 12.62 6.32
CA HIS A 107 10.75 12.20 6.88
C HIS A 107 11.70 11.69 5.77
N PRO A 108 12.98 12.11 5.71
CA PRO A 108 13.88 11.78 4.58
C PRO A 108 14.01 10.30 4.22
N ALA A 109 13.87 9.41 5.19
CA ALA A 109 13.92 7.97 4.94
C ALA A 109 12.71 7.43 4.15
N VAL A 110 11.53 8.04 4.26
CA VAL A 110 10.28 7.62 3.56
C VAL A 110 9.95 8.53 2.37
N MET A 111 10.72 9.59 2.12
CA MET A 111 10.55 10.38 0.91
C MET A 111 10.95 9.58 -0.35
N PRO A 112 10.50 9.96 -1.56
CA PRO A 112 11.02 9.39 -2.80
C PRO A 112 12.54 9.43 -2.84
N GLY A 113 13.19 8.30 -3.17
CA GLY A 113 14.64 8.15 -3.15
C GLY A 113 15.25 7.88 -1.76
N GLY A 114 14.46 7.94 -0.68
CA GLY A 114 14.88 7.59 0.68
C GLY A 114 15.09 6.09 0.85
N VAL A 115 15.87 5.69 1.87
CA VAL A 115 16.26 4.29 2.08
C VAL A 115 15.07 3.34 2.33
N LEU A 116 14.01 3.80 2.98
CA LEU A 116 12.84 2.97 3.24
C LEU A 116 11.98 2.85 1.99
N SER A 117 11.77 3.96 1.28
CA SER A 117 11.12 4.00 -0.04
C SER A 117 11.84 3.04 -0.99
N ASN A 118 13.13 3.29 -1.23
CA ASN A 118 14.26 2.36 -1.43
C ASN A 118 14.04 0.85 -1.48
N ASN A 119 13.38 0.34 -0.45
CA ASN A 119 13.47 -1.06 -0.09
C ASN A 119 12.09 -1.61 0.28
N THR A 120 11.03 -0.90 -0.08
CA THR A 120 9.66 -1.33 0.19
C THR A 120 8.78 -1.20 -1.04
N LYS A 121 7.79 -2.09 -1.12
CA LYS A 121 6.72 -2.01 -2.09
C LYS A 121 5.41 -2.34 -1.42
N TRP A 122 4.32 -1.71 -1.88
CA TRP A 122 2.97 -2.01 -1.44
C TRP A 122 2.67 -3.49 -1.67
N ALA A 123 2.19 -4.17 -0.64
CA ALA A 123 2.27 -5.61 -0.59
C ALA A 123 1.04 -6.26 0.01
N THR A 124 0.48 -5.65 1.04
CA THR A 124 -0.57 -6.27 1.82
C THR A 124 -1.56 -5.20 2.24
N THR A 125 -2.82 -5.57 2.31
CA THR A 125 -3.83 -4.80 3.03
C THR A 125 -4.53 -5.71 4.02
N LYS A 126 -4.93 -5.14 5.15
CA LYS A 126 -5.81 -5.77 6.13
C LYS A 126 -7.03 -4.91 6.28
N PHE A 127 -8.23 -5.47 6.21
CA PHE A 127 -9.44 -4.67 6.25
C PHE A 127 -10.56 -5.34 7.04
N VAL A 128 -11.53 -4.52 7.43
CA VAL A 128 -12.81 -4.90 8.01
C VAL A 128 -13.91 -4.08 7.32
N MET A 129 -15.02 -4.73 7.00
CA MET A 129 -16.17 -4.14 6.30
C MET A 129 -17.24 -3.62 7.27
N TYR A 130 -17.75 -2.41 7.03
CA TYR A 130 -18.72 -1.71 7.87
C TYR A 130 -19.86 -1.11 7.05
N TYR A 131 -21.02 -0.90 7.68
CA TYR A 131 -22.05 -0.06 7.07
C TYR A 131 -21.54 1.37 6.88
N PRO A 132 -21.88 2.05 5.76
CA PRO A 132 -21.35 3.36 5.43
C PRO A 132 -21.52 4.40 6.54
N GLY A 133 -20.43 5.08 6.90
CA GLY A 133 -20.42 6.12 7.92
C GLY A 133 -20.54 5.62 9.37
N THR A 134 -20.46 4.30 9.60
CA THR A 134 -20.67 3.70 10.93
C THR A 134 -19.46 2.89 11.43
N THR A 135 -19.61 2.32 12.63
CA THR A 135 -18.74 1.27 13.18
C THR A 135 -19.48 -0.07 13.31
N THR A 136 -20.67 -0.19 12.72
CA THR A 136 -21.46 -1.42 12.70
C THR A 136 -20.93 -2.34 11.62
N LEU A 137 -20.55 -3.56 11.99
CA LEU A 137 -20.05 -4.56 11.05
C LEU A 137 -21.10 -4.84 9.97
N ALA A 138 -20.66 -4.85 8.72
CA ALA A 138 -21.48 -5.24 7.59
C ALA A 138 -21.71 -6.77 7.58
N PRO A 139 -22.66 -7.28 6.76
CA PRO A 139 -22.93 -8.71 6.64
C PRO A 139 -21.70 -9.55 6.25
N ASP A 140 -21.84 -10.87 6.35
CA ASP A 140 -20.82 -11.86 5.97
C ASP A 140 -19.51 -11.83 6.77
N ASN A 141 -19.40 -10.94 7.75
CA ASN A 141 -18.18 -10.71 8.53
C ASN A 141 -16.96 -10.59 7.60
N PHE A 142 -17.09 -9.87 6.47
CA PHE A 142 -16.04 -9.81 5.46
C PHE A 142 -14.87 -8.95 5.96
N ASN A 143 -13.84 -9.64 6.44
CA ASN A 143 -12.62 -9.04 6.97
C ASN A 143 -11.45 -10.01 6.75
N GLY A 144 -10.25 -9.47 6.63
CA GLY A 144 -9.08 -10.31 6.43
C GLY A 144 -7.88 -9.55 5.91
N ALA A 145 -6.86 -10.31 5.52
CA ALA A 145 -5.70 -9.81 4.83
C ALA A 145 -5.70 -10.36 3.41
N ILE A 146 -5.33 -9.53 2.44
CA ILE A 146 -4.90 -9.98 1.11
C ILE A 146 -3.49 -9.46 0.84
N THR A 147 -2.67 -10.28 0.19
CA THR A 147 -1.26 -9.96 -0.07
C THR A 147 -0.84 -10.35 -1.46
N LEU A 148 0.01 -9.54 -2.08
CA LEU A 148 0.58 -9.85 -3.38
C LEU A 148 1.27 -11.22 -3.38
N ALA A 149 1.05 -11.97 -4.46
CA ALA A 149 1.80 -13.17 -4.75
C ALA A 149 3.31 -12.87 -4.71
N GLY A 150 4.06 -13.70 -3.99
CA GLY A 150 5.50 -13.50 -3.74
C GLY A 150 5.84 -12.76 -2.44
N ASN A 151 4.85 -12.30 -1.65
CA ASN A 151 5.09 -11.79 -0.29
C ASN A 151 4.98 -12.87 0.81
N SER A 152 4.95 -14.16 0.42
CA SER A 152 4.61 -15.28 1.30
C SER A 152 5.56 -15.45 2.50
N THR A 153 6.79 -14.95 2.39
CA THR A 153 7.77 -14.93 3.49
C THR A 153 7.34 -14.01 4.65
N CYS A 154 6.49 -13.02 4.37
CA CYS A 154 6.06 -11.99 5.32
C CYS A 154 4.60 -12.09 5.70
N TYR A 155 3.77 -12.48 4.73
CA TYR A 155 2.34 -12.66 4.90
C TYR A 155 1.90 -13.89 4.12
N SER A 156 1.29 -14.85 4.82
CA SER A 156 0.75 -16.09 4.23
C SER A 156 -0.68 -15.96 3.71
N ALA A 157 -1.21 -14.75 3.59
CA ALA A 157 -2.53 -14.50 3.01
C ALA A 157 -2.54 -14.81 1.50
N SER A 158 -3.73 -15.02 0.94
CA SER A 158 -3.90 -15.10 -0.52
C SER A 158 -3.93 -13.69 -1.13
N ASP A 159 -3.68 -13.61 -2.43
CA ASP A 159 -3.87 -12.42 -3.25
C ASP A 159 -5.34 -12.13 -3.56
N SER A 160 -6.24 -13.04 -3.23
CA SER A 160 -7.68 -12.84 -3.33
C SER A 160 -8.43 -13.47 -2.16
N MET A 161 -9.62 -12.95 -1.88
CA MET A 161 -10.54 -13.53 -0.91
C MET A 161 -11.98 -13.26 -1.31
N MET A 162 -12.87 -14.15 -0.90
CA MET A 162 -14.30 -14.07 -1.15
C MET A 162 -15.04 -14.45 0.14
N SER A 163 -16.18 -13.81 0.41
CA SER A 163 -17.05 -14.21 1.51
C SER A 163 -17.60 -15.61 1.30
N SER A 164 -18.02 -16.28 2.38
CA SER A 164 -18.64 -17.61 2.29
C SER A 164 -19.93 -17.64 1.46
N THR A 165 -20.60 -16.49 1.36
CA THR A 165 -21.80 -16.27 0.54
C THR A 165 -21.49 -15.98 -0.93
N GLY A 166 -20.25 -15.63 -1.27
CA GLY A 166 -19.86 -15.17 -2.60
C GLY A 166 -20.25 -13.71 -2.92
N ASN A 167 -20.88 -12.99 -1.98
CA ASN A 167 -21.40 -11.64 -2.22
C ASN A 167 -20.33 -10.54 -2.15
N ASN A 168 -19.22 -10.78 -1.44
CA ASN A 168 -18.15 -9.82 -1.27
C ASN A 168 -16.83 -10.45 -1.69
N SER A 169 -15.96 -9.68 -2.33
CA SER A 169 -14.64 -10.16 -2.72
C SER A 169 -13.60 -9.04 -2.65
N ALA A 170 -12.35 -9.45 -2.51
CA ALA A 170 -11.22 -8.55 -2.50
C ALA A 170 -10.03 -9.19 -3.21
N GLU A 171 -9.30 -8.41 -3.98
CA GLU A 171 -8.12 -8.85 -4.71
C GLU A 171 -7.02 -7.80 -4.69
N ILE A 172 -5.77 -8.26 -4.75
CA ILE A 172 -4.59 -7.43 -4.84
C ILE A 172 -3.67 -7.95 -5.94
N PHE A 173 -3.25 -7.07 -6.85
CA PHE A 173 -2.38 -7.44 -7.96
C PHE A 173 -1.52 -6.26 -8.38
N THR A 174 -0.54 -6.52 -9.24
CA THR A 174 0.30 -5.46 -9.83
C THR A 174 0.19 -5.43 -11.34
N LEU A 175 0.16 -4.23 -11.91
CA LEU A 175 0.32 -3.99 -13.33
C LEU A 175 1.57 -3.15 -13.56
N SER A 176 2.38 -3.51 -14.56
CA SER A 176 3.54 -2.72 -14.96
C SER A 176 3.31 -2.16 -16.37
N SER A 177 3.45 -0.85 -16.52
CA SER A 177 3.32 -0.15 -17.80
C SER A 177 4.34 0.98 -17.88
N GLY A 178 5.05 1.12 -19.00
CA GLY A 178 6.00 2.21 -19.22
C GLY A 178 7.16 2.28 -18.20
N GLY A 179 7.51 1.16 -17.56
CA GLY A 179 8.52 1.12 -16.50
C GLY A 179 8.01 1.52 -15.10
N THR A 180 6.73 1.86 -14.97
CA THR A 180 6.07 2.11 -13.69
C THR A 180 5.23 0.90 -13.28
N THR A 181 5.36 0.50 -12.01
CA THR A 181 4.49 -0.51 -11.41
C THR A 181 3.35 0.19 -10.67
N TYR A 182 2.16 -0.40 -10.76
CA TYR A 182 0.98 0.00 -10.02
C TYR A 182 0.50 -1.20 -9.21
N THR A 183 0.29 -1.01 -7.92
CA THR A 183 -0.37 -2.01 -7.08
C THR A 183 -1.84 -1.64 -7.00
N TYR A 184 -2.71 -2.57 -7.39
CA TYR A 184 -4.14 -2.40 -7.31
C TYR A 184 -4.69 -3.25 -6.17
N ILE A 185 -5.60 -2.66 -5.41
CA ILE A 185 -6.50 -3.35 -4.50
C ILE A 185 -7.91 -3.07 -4.99
N GLN A 186 -8.71 -4.12 -5.21
CA GLN A 186 -10.11 -3.98 -5.60
C GLN A 186 -10.97 -4.64 -4.52
N LEU A 187 -11.97 -3.91 -4.05
CA LEU A 187 -12.96 -4.37 -3.08
C LEU A 187 -14.34 -4.33 -3.74
N TYR A 188 -15.08 -5.42 -3.69
CA TYR A 188 -16.40 -5.59 -4.29
C TYR A 188 -17.42 -6.03 -3.24
#